data_AF-A0A4Q5ULT2-F1
#
_entry.id   AF-A0A4Q5ULT2-F1
#
_cell.length_a   1.000
_cell.length_b   1.000
_cell.length_c   1.000
_cell.angle_alpha   90.00
_cell.angle_beta   90.00
_cell.angle_gamma   90.00
#
_symmetry.space_group_name_H-M   'P 1'
#
loop_
_entity.id
_entity.type
_entity.pdbx_description
1 polymer ?
#
loop_
_entity_poly.entity_id
_entity_poly.type
_entity_poly.pdbx_seq_one_letter_code
_entity_poly.pdbx_strand_id
1 'polypeptide(L)'
;MALSRIWSAFIIIAILVAGIKAVTSADGKTVFMQMVTGKTGDTIKLKTADSSSANAAYLARLDSAQLLTEGEQKTIRYQNNQLLTFKNQSADGIVETCQTAVTLCLRLIGFMALFMGLMSIAERAGGIRFLSRIIGPFFSRIFPDIPKGHPSMGHMTMNFSANLLGLDNAATPFGIKAMESLQELNPNKSVASNAQIMFLCLHASGLTLIPVSIIALRSAAKAANPMDIFIPCMIATFVATIAAMFIVSFKQKINIFQPVILGWIGGLSAIIAALVVYIKSLDTDAVQLFSGNLSSGLILFIFIAIVLGGLYKKIDVFDAFVEGAKGGFETAVRIIPYLVGMLVAISLLRTSGSFDMLING
;
A
#
# COMPACT_ATOMS: atom_id res chain seq x y z
N MET A 1 19.37 -9.57 10.96
CA MET A 1 19.10 -11.01 11.24
C MET A 1 17.63 -11.41 11.11
N ALA A 2 16.67 -10.67 11.68
CA ALA A 2 15.24 -11.06 11.60
C ALA A 2 14.67 -11.11 10.16
N LEU A 3 14.91 -10.07 9.34
CA LEU A 3 14.48 -10.06 7.94
C LEU A 3 15.05 -11.24 7.15
N SER A 4 16.33 -11.56 7.35
CA SER A 4 16.97 -12.71 6.71
C SER A 4 16.29 -14.03 7.08
N ARG A 5 15.89 -14.22 8.35
CA ARG A 5 15.15 -15.42 8.78
C ARG A 5 13.78 -15.52 8.11
N ILE A 6 13.02 -14.43 8.08
CA ILE A 6 11.70 -14.39 7.42
C ILE A 6 11.84 -14.70 5.93
N TRP A 7 12.83 -14.08 5.28
CA TRP A 7 13.14 -14.33 3.89
C TRP A 7 13.50 -15.77 3.57
N SER A 8 14.45 -16.33 4.32
CA SER A 8 14.83 -17.73 4.18
C SER A 8 13.62 -18.62 4.40
N ALA A 9 12.77 -18.35 5.40
CA ALA A 9 11.56 -19.11 5.65
C ALA A 9 10.60 -19.06 4.45
N PHE A 10 10.34 -17.89 3.86
CA PHE A 10 9.43 -17.76 2.71
C PHE A 10 9.92 -18.58 1.52
N ILE A 11 11.20 -18.49 1.20
CA ILE A 11 11.79 -19.22 0.08
C ILE A 11 11.78 -20.73 0.35
N ILE A 12 12.19 -21.16 1.55
CA ILE A 12 12.24 -22.58 1.92
C ILE A 12 10.82 -23.19 1.90
N ILE A 13 9.84 -22.51 2.49
CA ILE A 13 8.44 -22.95 2.50
C ILE A 13 7.91 -23.05 1.07
N ALA A 14 8.13 -22.03 0.23
CA ALA A 14 7.69 -22.04 -1.16
C ALA A 14 8.28 -23.22 -1.94
N ILE A 15 9.59 -23.47 -1.81
CA ILE A 15 10.27 -24.57 -2.49
C ILE A 15 9.79 -25.93 -1.97
N LEU A 16 9.59 -26.08 -0.66
CA LEU A 16 9.07 -27.32 -0.07
C LEU A 16 7.65 -27.63 -0.56
N VAL A 17 6.74 -26.66 -0.52
CA VAL A 17 5.36 -26.84 -1.00
C VAL A 17 5.35 -27.15 -2.50
N ALA A 18 6.14 -26.42 -3.29
CA ALA A 18 6.28 -26.69 -4.71
C ALA A 18 6.83 -28.10 -4.98
N GLY A 19 7.82 -28.55 -4.21
CA GLY A 19 8.37 -29.90 -4.29
C GLY A 19 7.35 -30.98 -3.98
N ILE A 20 6.54 -30.80 -2.93
CA ILE A 20 5.42 -31.70 -2.62
C ILE A 20 4.43 -31.71 -3.78
N LYS A 21 4.00 -30.54 -4.25
CA LYS A 21 3.04 -30.41 -5.35
C LYS A 21 3.54 -31.07 -6.64
N ALA A 22 4.84 -30.93 -6.94
CA ALA A 22 5.47 -31.55 -8.10
C ALA A 22 5.38 -33.08 -8.12
N VAL A 23 5.31 -33.71 -6.95
CA VAL A 23 5.20 -35.16 -6.79
C VAL A 23 3.74 -35.61 -6.67
N THR A 24 2.90 -34.87 -5.94
CA THR A 24 1.56 -35.31 -5.57
C THR A 24 0.47 -34.94 -6.58
N SER A 25 0.69 -33.91 -7.39
CA SER A 25 -0.37 -33.32 -8.22
C SER A 25 -0.01 -33.34 -9.70
N ALA A 26 -0.98 -33.65 -10.56
CA ALA A 26 -0.77 -33.75 -12.01
C ALA A 26 -0.36 -32.41 -12.65
N ASP A 27 -0.78 -31.29 -12.05
CA ASP A 27 -0.39 -29.92 -12.41
C ASP A 27 0.99 -29.52 -11.88
N GLY A 28 1.49 -30.25 -10.89
CA GLY A 28 2.74 -29.98 -10.20
C GLY A 28 3.99 -30.12 -11.07
N LYS A 29 3.94 -30.86 -12.19
CA LYS A 29 5.12 -31.05 -13.06
C LYS A 29 5.66 -29.75 -13.65
N THR A 30 4.83 -28.71 -13.75
CA THR A 30 5.22 -27.40 -14.27
C THR A 30 5.37 -26.34 -13.18
N VAL A 31 5.24 -26.69 -11.90
CA VAL A 31 5.21 -25.72 -10.79
C VAL A 31 6.50 -24.88 -10.73
N PHE A 32 7.68 -25.48 -10.90
CA PHE A 32 8.93 -24.73 -10.89
C PHE A 32 9.05 -23.78 -12.08
N MET A 33 8.53 -24.16 -13.25
CA MET A 33 8.48 -23.28 -14.41
C MET A 33 7.52 -22.10 -14.16
N GLN A 34 6.37 -22.36 -13.55
CA GLN A 34 5.41 -21.31 -13.17
C GLN A 34 6.02 -20.32 -12.16
N MET A 35 6.74 -20.84 -11.16
CA MET A 35 7.41 -20.03 -10.14
C MET A 35 8.49 -19.13 -10.71
N VAL A 36 9.24 -19.58 -11.73
CA VAL A 36 10.35 -18.79 -12.27
C VAL A 36 9.91 -17.89 -13.42
N THR A 37 9.22 -18.43 -14.42
CA THR A 37 8.94 -17.76 -15.70
C THR A 37 7.46 -17.53 -15.99
N GLY A 38 6.56 -18.08 -15.18
CA GLY A 38 5.12 -17.95 -15.41
C GLY A 38 4.61 -16.52 -15.22
N LYS A 39 3.60 -16.12 -15.99
CA LYS A 39 2.96 -14.81 -15.91
C LYS A 39 1.51 -14.93 -15.49
N THR A 40 0.99 -13.91 -14.84
CA THR A 40 -0.42 -13.83 -14.47
C THR A 40 -1.28 -13.91 -15.72
N GLY A 41 -2.22 -14.86 -15.74
CA GLY A 41 -3.06 -15.14 -16.90
C GLY A 41 -2.54 -16.24 -17.83
N ASP A 42 -1.31 -16.72 -17.67
CA ASP A 42 -0.79 -17.86 -18.44
C ASP A 42 -1.64 -19.11 -18.22
N THR A 43 -1.79 -19.91 -19.28
CA THR A 43 -2.59 -21.13 -19.27
C THR A 43 -1.79 -22.31 -18.74
N ILE A 44 -2.17 -22.80 -17.57
CA ILE A 44 -1.62 -24.01 -16.94
C ILE A 44 -2.48 -25.20 -17.36
N LYS A 45 -1.94 -26.09 -18.20
CA LYS A 45 -2.64 -27.32 -18.61
C LYS A 45 -2.66 -28.30 -17.45
N LEU A 46 -3.85 -28.70 -17.00
CA LEU A 46 -4.04 -29.62 -15.88
C LEU A 46 -4.22 -31.06 -16.36
N LYS A 47 -5.10 -31.26 -17.34
CA LYS A 47 -5.42 -32.58 -17.88
C LYS A 47 -5.93 -32.47 -19.31
N THR A 48 -5.55 -33.44 -20.12
CA THR A 48 -6.19 -33.73 -21.39
C THR A 48 -6.90 -35.08 -21.25
N ALA A 49 -8.20 -35.12 -21.48
CA ALA A 49 -9.01 -36.34 -21.42
C ALA A 49 -9.75 -36.55 -22.74
N ASP A 50 -10.01 -37.78 -23.13
CA ASP A 50 -10.86 -38.04 -24.29
C ASP A 50 -12.33 -37.76 -23.92
N SER A 51 -13.06 -37.07 -24.81
CA SER A 51 -14.49 -36.77 -24.63
C SER A 51 -15.35 -38.02 -24.48
N SER A 52 -14.88 -39.17 -24.99
CA SER A 52 -15.52 -40.48 -24.83
C SER A 52 -15.68 -40.93 -23.36
N SER A 53 -14.85 -40.39 -22.46
CA SER A 53 -14.85 -40.70 -21.03
C SER A 53 -15.65 -39.73 -20.16
N ALA A 54 -16.20 -38.67 -20.75
CA ALA A 54 -16.92 -37.61 -20.04
C ALA A 54 -18.45 -37.81 -20.10
N ASN A 55 -19.14 -37.43 -19.02
CA ASN A 55 -20.59 -37.55 -18.92
C ASN A 55 -21.29 -36.73 -20.02
N ALA A 56 -22.31 -37.29 -20.67
CA ALA A 56 -23.05 -36.66 -21.77
C ALA A 56 -23.65 -35.30 -21.39
N ALA A 57 -24.09 -35.12 -20.14
CA ALA A 57 -24.59 -33.84 -19.65
C ALA A 57 -23.50 -32.76 -19.53
N TYR A 58 -22.26 -33.17 -19.24
CA TYR A 58 -21.11 -32.27 -19.16
C TYR A 58 -20.68 -31.82 -20.56
N LEU A 59 -20.67 -32.74 -21.53
CA LEU A 59 -20.40 -32.45 -22.93
C LEU A 59 -21.45 -31.51 -23.52
N ALA A 60 -22.74 -31.72 -23.25
CA ALA A 60 -23.81 -30.85 -23.73
C ALA A 60 -23.68 -29.39 -23.22
N ARG A 61 -23.31 -29.22 -21.94
CA ARG A 61 -23.02 -27.89 -21.39
C ARG A 61 -21.81 -27.24 -22.06
N LEU A 62 -20.77 -28.02 -22.32
CA LEU A 62 -19.54 -27.55 -22.96
C LEU A 62 -19.78 -27.16 -24.43
N ASP A 63 -20.63 -27.91 -25.13
CA ASP A 63 -21.05 -27.64 -26.50
C ASP A 63 -21.88 -26.35 -26.61
N SER A 64 -22.70 -26.05 -25.60
CA SER A 64 -23.49 -24.81 -25.55
C SER A 64 -22.67 -23.57 -25.18
N ALA A 65 -21.71 -23.70 -24.24
CA ALA A 65 -21.01 -22.57 -23.64
C ALA A 65 -19.62 -22.31 -24.27
N GLN A 66 -19.09 -23.27 -25.07
CA GLN A 66 -17.74 -23.30 -25.64
C GLN A 66 -16.57 -23.28 -24.63
N LEU A 67 -16.80 -22.80 -23.41
CA LEU A 67 -15.87 -22.79 -22.29
C LEU A 67 -16.65 -23.03 -20.99
N LEU A 68 -16.31 -24.09 -20.28
CA LEU A 68 -16.98 -24.47 -19.04
C LEU A 68 -16.05 -24.14 -17.88
N THR A 69 -16.51 -23.27 -16.98
CA THR A 69 -15.73 -22.83 -15.81
C THR A 69 -16.30 -23.49 -14.56
N GLU A 70 -15.49 -24.30 -13.87
CA GLU A 70 -15.81 -24.93 -12.59
C GLU A 70 -14.75 -24.53 -11.57
N GLY A 71 -15.11 -23.60 -10.68
CA GLY A 71 -14.15 -22.98 -9.77
C GLY A 71 -13.06 -22.22 -10.54
N GLU A 72 -11.80 -22.58 -10.31
CA GLU A 72 -10.64 -22.00 -11.00
C GLU A 72 -10.25 -22.75 -12.28
N GLN A 73 -10.89 -23.88 -12.57
CA GLN A 73 -10.60 -24.70 -13.74
C GLN A 73 -11.53 -24.33 -14.90
N LYS A 74 -10.95 -24.25 -16.10
CA LYS A 74 -11.64 -23.99 -17.35
C LYS A 74 -11.42 -25.19 -18.27
N THR A 75 -12.50 -25.71 -18.83
CA THR A 75 -12.44 -26.82 -19.79
C THR A 75 -12.89 -26.33 -21.15
N ILE A 76 -12.12 -26.66 -22.18
CA ILE A 76 -12.46 -26.44 -23.60
C ILE A 76 -12.34 -27.75 -24.39
N ARG A 77 -13.06 -27.85 -25.49
CA ARG A 77 -12.82 -28.92 -26.47
C ARG A 77 -11.61 -28.53 -27.32
N TYR A 78 -10.60 -29.39 -27.29
CA TYR A 78 -9.35 -29.28 -28.01
C TYR A 78 -9.32 -30.32 -29.14
N GLN A 79 -8.39 -30.15 -30.09
CA GLN A 79 -8.30 -30.93 -31.33
C GLN A 79 -8.45 -32.46 -31.10
N ASN A 80 -9.09 -33.16 -32.04
CA ASN A 80 -9.42 -34.60 -31.99
C ASN A 80 -10.37 -35.02 -30.85
N ASN A 81 -11.39 -34.21 -30.56
CA ASN A 81 -12.43 -34.52 -29.54
C ASN A 81 -11.85 -34.72 -28.12
N GLN A 82 -10.73 -34.09 -27.81
CA GLN A 82 -10.17 -34.13 -26.46
C GLN A 82 -10.68 -32.95 -25.62
N LEU A 83 -10.92 -33.16 -24.34
CA LEU A 83 -11.22 -32.11 -23.37
C LEU A 83 -9.90 -31.66 -22.73
N LEU A 84 -9.56 -30.38 -22.91
CA LEU A 84 -8.43 -29.74 -22.24
C LEU A 84 -8.97 -28.96 -21.04
N THR A 85 -8.62 -29.41 -19.84
CA THR A 85 -8.85 -28.68 -18.61
C THR A 85 -7.58 -27.92 -18.24
N PHE A 86 -7.70 -26.61 -18.05
CA PHE A 86 -6.62 -25.70 -17.70
C PHE A 86 -7.04 -24.74 -16.59
N LYS A 87 -6.05 -24.16 -15.90
CA LYS A 87 -6.24 -23.07 -14.94
C LYS A 87 -5.38 -21.89 -15.37
N ASN A 88 -5.82 -20.67 -15.09
CA ASN A 88 -4.98 -19.49 -15.30
C ASN A 88 -4.04 -19.31 -14.10
N GLN A 89 -2.78 -19.01 -14.38
CA GLN A 89 -1.83 -18.66 -13.34
C GLN A 89 -2.30 -17.39 -12.61
N SER A 90 -2.35 -17.46 -11.28
CA SER A 90 -2.91 -16.40 -10.44
C SER A 90 -1.91 -15.27 -10.17
N ALA A 91 -0.61 -15.52 -10.33
CA ALA A 91 0.47 -14.59 -10.00
C ALA A 91 1.70 -14.78 -10.88
N ASP A 92 2.42 -13.68 -11.08
CA ASP A 92 3.71 -13.65 -11.77
C ASP A 92 4.78 -14.46 -11.02
N GLY A 93 5.63 -15.15 -11.76
CA GLY A 93 6.85 -15.79 -11.27
C GLY A 93 7.99 -14.78 -11.05
N ILE A 94 9.16 -15.27 -10.64
CA ILE A 94 10.33 -14.45 -10.25
C ILE A 94 10.69 -13.43 -11.32
N VAL A 95 10.82 -13.85 -12.59
CA VAL A 95 11.35 -13.00 -13.66
C VAL A 95 10.43 -11.80 -13.93
N GLU A 96 9.13 -12.04 -14.07
CA GLU A 96 8.15 -11.00 -14.33
C GLU A 96 7.95 -10.10 -13.10
N THR A 97 8.01 -10.68 -11.90
CA THR A 97 7.93 -9.93 -10.64
C THR A 97 9.08 -8.94 -10.49
N CYS A 98 10.30 -9.30 -10.89
CA CYS A 98 11.45 -8.39 -10.92
C CYS A 98 11.20 -7.18 -11.83
N GLN A 99 10.64 -7.39 -13.02
CA GLN A 99 10.31 -6.31 -13.97
C GLN A 99 9.22 -5.41 -13.41
N THR A 100 8.19 -6.00 -12.81
CA THR A 100 7.11 -5.27 -12.16
C THR A 100 7.62 -4.39 -11.02
N ALA A 101 8.51 -4.94 -10.18
CA ALA A 101 9.11 -4.20 -9.06
C ALA A 101 9.93 -2.98 -9.54
N VAL A 102 10.78 -3.15 -10.56
CA VAL A 102 11.55 -2.04 -11.13
C VAL A 102 10.63 -1.00 -11.78
N THR A 103 9.65 -1.46 -12.57
CA THR A 103 8.66 -0.57 -13.21
C THR A 103 7.90 0.27 -12.18
N LEU A 104 7.55 -0.32 -11.04
CA LEU A 104 6.92 0.40 -9.94
C LEU A 104 7.86 1.49 -9.39
N CYS A 105 9.13 1.18 -9.13
CA CYS A 105 10.10 2.17 -8.66
C CYS A 105 10.30 3.31 -9.66
N LEU A 106 10.36 3.03 -10.97
CA LEU A 106 10.47 4.06 -11.99
C LEU A 106 9.27 5.02 -11.97
N ARG A 107 8.06 4.51 -11.76
CA ARG A 107 6.86 5.36 -11.57
C ARG A 107 6.95 6.21 -10.30
N LEU A 108 7.51 5.67 -9.22
CA LEU A 108 7.69 6.39 -7.95
C LEU A 108 8.70 7.54 -8.06
N ILE A 109 9.73 7.45 -8.92
CA ILE A 109 10.74 8.51 -9.08
C ILE A 109 10.10 9.88 -9.33
N GLY A 110 9.17 9.98 -10.28
CA GLY A 110 8.54 11.25 -10.63
C GLY A 110 7.77 11.87 -9.47
N PHE A 111 7.00 11.05 -8.75
CA PHE A 111 6.27 11.50 -7.56
C PHE A 111 7.21 11.91 -6.44
N MET A 112 8.23 11.10 -6.14
CA MET A 112 9.19 11.39 -5.08
C MET A 112 9.99 12.67 -5.38
N ALA A 113 10.42 12.86 -6.62
CA ALA A 113 11.11 14.09 -7.04
C ALA A 113 10.23 15.32 -6.83
N LEU A 114 8.97 15.28 -7.27
CA LEU A 114 8.03 16.40 -7.10
C LEU A 114 7.81 16.73 -5.62
N PHE A 115 7.43 15.74 -4.81
CA PHE A 115 7.07 15.98 -3.41
C PHE A 115 8.28 16.31 -2.53
N MET A 116 9.45 15.73 -2.80
CA MET A 116 10.68 16.07 -2.08
C MET A 116 11.19 17.47 -2.47
N GLY A 117 11.03 17.88 -3.73
CA GLY A 117 11.31 19.24 -4.17
C GLY A 117 10.42 20.27 -3.45
N LEU A 118 9.12 20.03 -3.42
CA LEU A 118 8.17 20.88 -2.67
C LEU A 118 8.46 20.88 -1.16
N MET A 119 8.86 19.73 -0.61
CA MET A 119 9.24 19.63 0.80
C MET A 119 10.45 20.49 1.13
N SER A 120 11.46 20.50 0.27
CA SER A 120 12.64 21.35 0.43
C SER A 120 12.27 22.83 0.44
N ILE A 121 11.38 23.26 -0.45
CA ILE A 121 10.82 24.62 -0.44
C ILE A 121 10.10 24.89 0.89
N ALA A 122 9.18 24.01 1.31
CA ALA A 122 8.41 24.16 2.53
C ALA A 122 9.30 24.18 3.79
N GLU A 123 10.37 23.40 3.81
CA GLU A 123 11.36 23.33 4.89
C GLU A 123 12.11 24.66 5.02
N ARG A 124 12.67 25.15 3.90
CA ARG A 124 13.39 26.42 3.83
C ARG A 124 12.47 27.61 4.14
N ALA A 125 11.24 27.60 3.66
CA ALA A 125 10.23 28.60 3.98
C ALA A 125 9.75 28.53 5.45
N GLY A 126 10.06 27.46 6.18
CA GLY A 126 9.66 27.25 7.56
C GLY A 126 8.21 26.74 7.74
N GLY A 127 7.55 26.33 6.66
CA GLY A 127 6.23 25.70 6.71
C GLY A 127 6.22 24.41 7.54
N ILE A 128 7.28 23.60 7.46
CA ILE A 128 7.41 22.39 8.29
C ILE A 128 7.45 22.74 9.78
N ARG A 129 8.21 23.77 10.17
CA ARG A 129 8.28 24.25 11.57
C ARG A 129 6.93 24.74 12.06
N PHE A 130 6.17 25.44 11.21
CA PHE A 130 4.82 25.90 11.53
C PHE A 130 3.88 24.71 11.79
N LEU A 131 3.83 23.74 10.88
CA LEU A 131 2.94 22.59 11.02
C LEU A 131 3.34 21.70 12.21
N SER A 132 4.64 21.47 12.42
CA SER A 132 5.13 20.79 13.61
C SER A 132 4.79 21.50 14.92
N ARG A 133 4.59 22.83 14.91
CA ARG A 133 4.16 23.55 16.11
C ARG A 133 2.68 23.32 16.42
N ILE A 134 1.85 23.15 15.39
CA ILE A 134 0.42 22.83 15.53
C ILE A 134 0.27 21.40 16.08
N ILE A 135 0.94 20.44 15.46
CA ILE A 135 0.79 19.00 15.76
C ILE A 135 1.72 18.54 16.91
N GLY A 136 2.75 19.32 17.21
CA GLY A 136 3.76 19.03 18.23
C GLY A 136 3.24 18.68 19.63
N PRO A 137 2.20 19.35 20.18
CA PRO A 137 1.62 18.97 21.47
C PRO A 137 1.07 17.55 21.47
N PHE A 138 0.46 17.09 20.38
CA PHE A 138 0.00 15.71 20.23
C PHE A 138 1.20 14.77 20.10
N PHE A 139 2.10 15.02 19.13
CA PHE A 139 3.19 14.09 18.82
C PHE A 139 4.20 13.95 19.96
N SER A 140 4.54 15.04 20.66
CA SER A 140 5.47 14.98 21.80
C SER A 140 5.00 14.08 22.94
N ARG A 141 3.69 13.80 22.99
CA ARG A 141 3.08 12.92 24.00
C ARG A 141 3.04 11.46 23.58
N ILE A 142 3.00 11.19 22.28
CA ILE A 142 2.94 9.84 21.70
C ILE A 142 4.35 9.34 21.34
N PHE A 143 5.28 10.28 21.12
CA PHE A 143 6.68 10.03 20.81
C PHE A 143 7.59 10.67 21.87
N PRO A 144 7.58 10.17 23.12
CA PRO A 144 8.32 10.78 24.22
C PRO A 144 9.84 10.73 24.04
N ASP A 145 10.33 9.74 23.29
CA ASP A 145 11.76 9.48 23.09
C ASP A 145 12.41 10.43 22.06
N ILE A 146 11.64 11.27 21.37
CA ILE A 146 12.14 12.19 20.34
C ILE A 146 12.51 13.55 20.97
N PRO A 147 13.76 14.03 20.82
CA PRO A 147 14.15 15.34 21.32
C PRO A 147 13.31 16.47 20.71
N LYS A 148 12.98 17.48 21.54
CA LYS A 148 12.24 18.66 21.07
C LYS A 148 13.03 19.38 19.98
N GLY A 149 12.37 19.68 18.87
CA GLY A 149 12.98 20.37 17.73
C GLY A 149 13.78 19.48 16.77
N HIS A 150 13.85 18.17 17.01
CA HIS A 150 14.48 17.25 16.07
C HIS A 150 13.69 17.20 14.73
N PRO A 151 14.37 17.19 13.56
CA PRO A 151 13.71 17.18 12.24
C PRO A 151 12.73 16.03 12.01
N SER A 152 12.93 14.89 12.68
CA SER A 152 12.04 13.72 12.58
C SER A 152 10.58 14.06 12.88
N MET A 153 10.33 14.95 13.84
CA MET A 153 8.97 15.42 14.15
C MET A 153 8.31 16.07 12.93
N GLY A 154 9.06 16.88 12.18
CA GLY A 154 8.61 17.51 10.95
C GLY A 154 8.29 16.50 9.86
N HIS A 155 9.21 15.59 9.59
CA HIS A 155 9.01 14.55 8.57
C HIS A 155 7.80 13.67 8.87
N MET A 156 7.65 13.23 10.13
CA MET A 156 6.50 12.43 10.55
C MET A 156 5.20 13.22 10.44
N THR A 157 5.20 14.48 10.88
CA THR A 157 4.02 15.36 10.78
C THR A 157 3.56 15.50 9.32
N MET A 158 4.50 15.68 8.38
CA MET A 158 4.20 15.76 6.95
C MET A 158 3.66 14.44 6.40
N ASN A 159 4.25 13.31 6.78
CA ASN A 159 3.78 11.99 6.38
C ASN A 159 2.31 11.74 6.82
N PHE A 160 1.99 11.97 8.09
CA PHE A 160 0.63 11.80 8.59
C PHE A 160 -0.34 12.78 7.94
N SER A 161 0.06 14.03 7.74
CA SER A 161 -0.78 15.03 7.09
C SER A 161 -1.08 14.64 5.64
N ALA A 162 -0.10 14.12 4.91
CA ALA A 162 -0.29 13.63 3.54
C ALA A 162 -1.26 12.43 3.49
N ASN A 163 -1.06 11.41 4.34
CA ASN A 163 -1.96 10.26 4.42
C ASN A 163 -3.40 10.67 4.80
N LEU A 164 -3.55 11.56 5.80
CA LEU A 164 -4.85 12.02 6.27
C LEU A 164 -5.67 12.68 5.15
N LEU A 165 -4.99 13.45 4.29
CA LEU A 165 -5.59 14.16 3.16
C LEU A 165 -5.75 13.30 1.90
N GLY A 166 -5.43 12.00 1.97
CA GLY A 166 -5.50 11.09 0.82
C GLY A 166 -4.45 11.39 -0.25
N LEU A 167 -3.35 12.04 0.12
CA LEU A 167 -2.20 12.31 -0.73
C LEU A 167 -1.18 11.18 -0.60
N ASP A 168 -1.62 9.93 -0.82
CA ASP A 168 -0.82 8.71 -0.58
C ASP A 168 0.50 8.71 -1.35
N ASN A 169 0.47 9.26 -2.58
CA ASN A 169 1.64 9.44 -3.45
C ASN A 169 2.69 10.39 -2.84
N ALA A 170 2.26 11.33 -1.98
CA ALA A 170 3.13 12.25 -1.24
C ALA A 170 3.60 11.69 0.10
N ALA A 171 2.80 10.83 0.73
CA ALA A 171 3.09 10.35 2.06
C ALA A 171 4.33 9.44 2.09
N THR A 172 4.48 8.56 1.10
CA THR A 172 5.59 7.60 1.01
C THR A 172 6.98 8.27 1.13
N PRO A 173 7.35 9.30 0.33
CA PRO A 173 8.64 9.96 0.49
C PRO A 173 8.84 10.59 1.88
N PHE A 174 7.79 11.18 2.47
CA PHE A 174 7.86 11.72 3.83
C PHE A 174 8.04 10.62 4.88
N GLY A 175 7.44 9.45 4.66
CA GLY A 175 7.53 8.31 5.57
C GLY A 175 8.93 7.72 5.61
N ILE A 176 9.60 7.63 4.46
CA ILE A 176 10.98 7.15 4.39
C ILE A 176 11.92 8.14 5.08
N LYS A 177 11.81 9.45 4.77
CA LYS A 177 12.63 10.48 5.42
C LYS A 177 12.39 10.53 6.94
N ALA A 178 11.14 10.31 7.37
CA ALA A 178 10.81 10.14 8.79
C ALA A 178 11.52 8.93 9.40
N MET A 179 11.45 7.76 8.76
CA MET A 179 12.13 6.55 9.25
C MET A 179 13.65 6.69 9.30
N GLU A 180 14.26 7.33 8.32
CA GLU A 180 15.71 7.62 8.30
C GLU A 180 16.10 8.55 9.46
N SER A 181 15.38 9.65 9.65
CA SER A 181 15.63 10.57 10.76
C SER A 181 15.35 9.96 12.15
N LEU A 182 14.39 9.04 12.27
CA LEU A 182 14.20 8.26 13.50
C LEU A 182 15.31 7.23 13.70
N GLN A 183 15.85 6.69 12.61
CA GLN A 183 16.96 5.75 12.66
C GLN A 183 18.23 6.43 13.13
N GLU A 184 18.47 7.72 12.86
CA GLU A 184 19.59 8.49 13.40
C GLU A 184 19.59 8.51 14.94
N LEU A 185 18.41 8.73 15.54
CA LEU A 185 18.21 8.74 16.99
C LEU A 185 18.30 7.35 17.64
N ASN A 186 18.18 6.28 16.86
CA ASN A 186 18.14 4.92 17.38
C ASN A 186 19.53 4.48 17.90
N PRO A 187 19.70 4.14 19.19
CA PRO A 187 20.96 3.65 19.73
C PRO A 187 21.39 2.30 19.13
N ASN A 188 20.41 1.45 18.76
CA ASN A 188 20.68 0.15 18.16
C ASN A 188 20.11 0.06 16.76
N LYS A 189 20.95 0.30 15.74
CA LYS A 189 20.52 0.31 14.33
C LYS A 189 19.95 -1.04 13.84
N SER A 190 20.17 -2.14 14.57
CA SER A 190 19.70 -3.47 14.20
C SER A 190 18.29 -3.81 14.71
N VAL A 191 17.71 -2.97 15.57
CA VAL A 191 16.39 -3.19 16.18
C VAL A 191 15.57 -1.90 16.08
N ALA A 192 14.28 -2.00 15.73
CA ALA A 192 13.42 -0.82 15.66
C ALA A 192 13.25 -0.17 17.05
N SER A 193 13.38 1.16 17.11
CA SER A 193 13.09 1.93 18.33
C SER A 193 11.59 2.05 18.59
N ASN A 194 11.19 2.42 19.82
CA ASN A 194 9.79 2.66 20.17
C ASN A 194 9.12 3.67 19.22
N ALA A 195 9.83 4.76 18.91
CA ALA A 195 9.35 5.78 17.98
C ALA A 195 9.16 5.22 16.56
N GLN A 196 10.07 4.38 16.07
CA GLN A 196 9.91 3.73 14.76
C GLN A 196 8.72 2.77 14.75
N ILE A 197 8.52 1.97 15.81
CA ILE A 197 7.39 1.05 15.93
C ILE A 197 6.06 1.82 15.95
N MET A 198 5.95 2.85 16.80
CA MET A 198 4.75 3.68 16.89
C MET A 198 4.46 4.37 15.56
N PHE A 199 5.47 4.97 14.93
CA PHE A 199 5.34 5.62 13.63
C PHE A 199 4.86 4.63 12.57
N LEU A 200 5.47 3.44 12.49
CA LEU A 200 5.09 2.41 11.52
C LEU A 200 3.66 1.92 11.73
N CYS A 201 3.25 1.62 12.96
CA CYS A 201 1.90 1.11 13.24
C CYS A 201 0.83 2.15 12.93
N LEU A 202 1.05 3.41 13.31
CA LEU A 202 0.14 4.49 12.97
C LEU A 202 0.13 4.77 11.46
N HIS A 203 1.27 4.74 10.77
CA HIS A 203 1.34 4.89 9.32
C HIS A 203 0.62 3.74 8.60
N ALA A 204 0.85 2.50 9.01
CA ALA A 204 0.24 1.30 8.42
C ALA A 204 -1.27 1.24 8.64
N SER A 205 -1.79 1.86 9.70
CA SER A 205 -3.24 1.99 9.90
C SER A 205 -3.92 2.90 8.86
N GLY A 206 -3.14 3.73 8.15
CA GLY A 206 -3.56 4.42 6.93
C GLY A 206 -4.79 5.30 7.13
N LEU A 207 -4.85 6.10 8.21
CA LEU A 207 -5.96 7.03 8.39
C LEU A 207 -6.08 7.95 7.19
N THR A 208 -7.14 7.78 6.41
CA THR A 208 -7.44 8.57 5.23
C THR A 208 -8.85 9.11 5.36
N LEU A 209 -9.02 10.44 5.33
CA LEU A 209 -10.34 11.05 5.45
C LEU A 209 -11.22 10.78 4.23
N ILE A 210 -10.61 10.78 3.03
CA ILE A 210 -11.31 10.61 1.75
C ILE A 210 -10.48 9.68 0.84
N PRO A 211 -10.94 8.45 0.57
CA PRO A 211 -10.19 7.46 -0.22
C PRO A 211 -10.31 7.71 -1.73
N VAL A 212 -9.90 8.89 -2.20
CA VAL A 212 -10.09 9.35 -3.58
C VAL A 212 -9.47 8.41 -4.61
N SER A 213 -8.29 7.87 -4.33
CA SER A 213 -7.58 6.94 -5.23
C SER A 213 -8.41 5.70 -5.52
N ILE A 214 -9.06 5.11 -4.50
CA ILE A 214 -9.88 3.91 -4.66
C ILE A 214 -11.22 4.25 -5.33
N ILE A 215 -11.82 5.39 -4.99
CA ILE A 215 -13.03 5.89 -5.68
C ILE A 215 -12.76 6.05 -7.18
N ALA A 216 -11.62 6.63 -7.56
CA ALA A 216 -11.23 6.80 -8.96
C ALA A 216 -11.03 5.45 -9.66
N LEU A 217 -10.37 4.49 -9.01
CA LEU A 217 -10.21 3.13 -9.54
C LEU A 217 -11.57 2.43 -9.72
N ARG A 218 -12.50 2.56 -8.76
CA ARG A 218 -13.86 2.02 -8.85
C ARG A 218 -14.65 2.65 -9.99
N SER A 219 -14.53 3.96 -10.16
CA SER A 219 -15.14 4.69 -11.29
C SER A 219 -14.57 4.22 -12.62
N ALA A 220 -13.25 4.06 -12.74
CA ALA A 220 -12.59 3.56 -13.94
C ALA A 220 -13.01 2.10 -14.26
N ALA A 221 -13.22 1.29 -13.23
CA ALA A 221 -13.75 -0.07 -13.33
C ALA A 221 -15.27 -0.14 -13.55
N LYS A 222 -15.96 1.00 -13.71
CA LYS A 222 -17.42 1.11 -13.91
C LYS A 222 -18.23 0.46 -12.77
N ALA A 223 -17.77 0.60 -11.53
CA ALA A 223 -18.53 0.15 -10.36
C ALA A 223 -19.90 0.85 -10.31
N ALA A 224 -20.95 0.11 -9.95
CA ALA A 224 -22.34 0.61 -9.90
C ALA A 224 -22.50 1.82 -8.96
N ASN A 225 -21.78 1.81 -7.83
CA ASN A 225 -21.63 2.95 -6.96
C ASN A 225 -20.17 3.04 -6.49
N PRO A 226 -19.33 3.91 -7.08
CA PRO A 226 -17.95 4.06 -6.66
C PRO A 226 -17.76 4.60 -5.23
N MET A 227 -18.77 5.29 -4.69
CA MET A 227 -18.71 6.02 -3.40
C MET A 227 -19.22 5.21 -2.20
N ASP A 228 -19.82 4.05 -2.42
CA ASP A 228 -20.33 3.16 -1.37
C ASP A 228 -19.27 2.76 -0.32
N ILE A 229 -18.00 2.74 -0.72
CA ILE A 229 -16.85 2.45 0.16
C ILE A 229 -16.44 3.60 1.07
N PHE A 230 -16.92 4.83 0.84
CA PHE A 230 -16.42 6.03 1.51
C PHE A 230 -16.54 5.93 3.04
N ILE A 231 -17.77 5.76 3.55
CA ILE A 231 -18.04 5.70 4.99
C ILE A 231 -17.36 4.49 5.64
N PRO A 232 -17.48 3.26 5.08
CA PRO A 232 -16.78 2.09 5.62
C PRO A 232 -15.26 2.28 5.71
N CYS A 233 -14.60 2.80 4.66
CA CYS A 233 -13.16 3.01 4.66
C CYS A 233 -12.71 4.00 5.73
N MET A 234 -13.42 5.13 5.87
CA MET A 234 -13.06 6.15 6.84
C MET A 234 -13.26 5.65 8.29
N ILE A 235 -14.34 4.91 8.58
CA ILE A 235 -14.53 4.28 9.90
C ILE A 235 -13.47 3.22 10.15
N ALA A 236 -13.22 2.33 9.19
CA ALA A 236 -12.27 1.24 9.34
C ALA A 236 -10.85 1.74 9.59
N THR A 237 -10.39 2.73 8.82
CA THR A 237 -9.06 3.32 9.00
C THR A 237 -8.96 4.10 10.32
N PHE A 238 -9.99 4.85 10.72
CA PHE A 238 -10.02 5.51 12.02
C PHE A 238 -9.93 4.52 13.18
N VAL A 239 -10.76 3.48 13.17
CA VAL A 239 -10.71 2.42 14.19
C VAL A 239 -9.37 1.71 14.18
N ALA A 240 -8.79 1.43 13.01
CA ALA A 240 -7.45 0.84 12.91
C ALA A 240 -6.37 1.73 13.52
N THR A 241 -6.41 3.05 13.28
CA THR A 241 -5.46 4.01 13.86
C THR A 241 -5.58 4.11 15.37
N ILE A 242 -6.81 4.16 15.88
CA ILE A 242 -7.07 4.15 17.31
C ILE A 242 -6.56 2.83 17.91
N ALA A 243 -6.91 1.68 17.34
CA ALA A 243 -6.44 0.39 17.82
C ALA A 243 -4.89 0.30 17.81
N ALA A 244 -4.24 0.72 16.72
CA ALA A 244 -2.78 0.75 16.60
C ALA A 244 -2.15 1.62 17.70
N MET A 245 -2.66 2.84 17.89
CA MET A 245 -2.20 3.75 18.93
C MET A 245 -2.36 3.13 20.32
N PHE A 246 -3.55 2.61 20.64
CA PHE A 246 -3.85 2.01 21.95
C PHE A 246 -2.95 0.80 22.24
N ILE A 247 -2.82 -0.14 21.30
CA ILE A 247 -2.01 -1.35 21.45
C ILE A 247 -0.53 -0.99 21.66
N VAL A 248 0.01 -0.11 20.82
CA VAL A 248 1.43 0.26 20.90
C VAL A 248 1.69 1.10 22.15
N SER A 249 0.83 2.07 22.46
CA SER A 249 0.95 2.88 23.67
C SER A 249 0.87 2.04 24.94
N PHE A 250 -0.02 1.03 24.99
CA PHE A 250 -0.09 0.09 26.11
C PHE A 250 1.24 -0.67 26.27
N LYS A 251 1.79 -1.20 25.17
CA LYS A 251 3.06 -1.94 25.21
C LYS A 251 4.25 -1.06 25.58
N GLN A 252 4.27 0.19 25.12
CA GLN A 252 5.30 1.19 25.39
C GLN A 252 5.07 1.98 26.68
N LYS A 253 3.98 1.69 27.42
CA LYS A 253 3.58 2.36 28.67
C LYS A 253 3.36 3.88 28.53
N ILE A 254 2.85 4.32 27.38
CA ILE A 254 2.46 5.71 27.12
C ILE A 254 1.05 5.93 27.67
N ASN A 255 0.86 6.99 28.47
CA ASN A 255 -0.45 7.35 29.01
C ASN A 255 -1.30 8.10 27.97
N ILE A 256 -2.21 7.40 27.31
CA ILE A 256 -3.11 7.98 26.28
C ILE A 256 -4.29 8.78 26.85
N PHE A 257 -4.61 8.62 28.14
CA PHE A 257 -5.75 9.30 28.79
C PHE A 257 -5.43 10.74 29.20
N GLN A 258 -4.29 11.28 28.77
CA GLN A 258 -3.94 12.67 29.00
C GLN A 258 -4.85 13.61 28.19
N PRO A 259 -5.23 14.78 28.75
CA PRO A 259 -6.18 15.70 28.11
C PRO A 259 -5.79 16.13 26.70
N VAL A 260 -4.49 16.25 26.42
CA VAL A 260 -3.99 16.61 25.08
C VAL A 260 -4.33 15.54 24.06
N ILE A 261 -4.05 14.27 24.34
CA ILE A 261 -4.34 13.17 23.41
C ILE A 261 -5.85 13.01 23.24
N LEU A 262 -6.61 13.01 24.33
CA LEU A 262 -8.07 12.92 24.29
C LEU A 262 -8.70 14.10 23.54
N GLY A 263 -8.18 15.32 23.71
CA GLY A 263 -8.65 16.51 23.00
C GLY A 263 -8.41 16.41 21.48
N TRP A 264 -7.25 15.92 21.06
CA TRP A 264 -6.95 15.71 19.64
C TRP A 264 -7.79 14.59 19.03
N ILE A 265 -7.90 13.44 19.70
CA ILE A 265 -8.74 12.32 19.24
C ILE A 265 -10.20 12.76 19.18
N GLY A 266 -10.71 13.41 20.23
CA GLY A 266 -12.09 13.90 20.30
C GLY A 266 -12.39 14.95 19.24
N GLY A 267 -11.48 15.90 19.03
CA GLY A 267 -11.59 16.92 17.98
C GLY A 267 -11.62 16.31 16.59
N LEU A 268 -10.70 15.38 16.28
CA LEU A 268 -10.68 14.68 15.00
C LEU A 268 -11.94 13.82 14.80
N SER A 269 -12.40 13.14 15.85
CA SER A 269 -13.64 12.36 15.84
C SER A 269 -14.86 13.25 15.53
N ALA A 270 -14.92 14.44 16.11
CA ALA A 270 -15.99 15.40 15.87
C ALA A 270 -15.98 15.92 14.42
N ILE A 271 -14.80 16.23 13.87
CA ILE A 271 -14.65 16.64 12.47
C ILE A 271 -15.10 15.52 11.52
N ILE A 272 -14.66 14.29 11.77
CA ILE A 272 -15.05 13.11 10.99
C ILE A 272 -16.56 12.89 11.07
N ALA A 273 -17.15 12.96 12.25
CA ALA A 273 -18.60 12.81 12.43
C ALA A 273 -19.38 13.90 11.68
N ALA A 274 -18.94 15.16 11.77
CA ALA A 274 -19.55 16.28 11.04
C ALA A 274 -19.46 16.08 9.53
N LEU A 275 -18.30 15.63 9.02
CA LEU A 275 -18.09 15.32 7.61
C LEU A 275 -19.02 14.20 7.14
N VAL A 276 -19.20 13.14 7.94
CA VAL A 276 -20.16 12.06 7.62
C VAL A 276 -21.59 12.57 7.56
N VAL A 277 -22.00 13.38 8.54
CA VAL A 277 -23.36 13.95 8.57
C VAL A 277 -23.59 14.82 7.34
N TYR A 278 -22.61 15.66 6.98
CA TYR A 278 -22.66 16.49 5.78
C TYR A 278 -22.77 15.66 4.51
N ILE A 279 -21.89 14.67 4.33
CA ILE A 279 -21.88 13.82 3.13
C ILE A 279 -23.17 12.99 3.03
N LYS A 280 -23.73 12.52 4.15
CA LYS A 280 -25.04 11.83 4.16
C LYS A 280 -26.20 12.71 3.73
N SER A 281 -26.07 14.03 3.81
CA SER A 281 -27.09 14.98 3.37
C SER A 281 -27.04 15.28 1.87
N LEU A 282 -25.95 14.88 1.19
CA LEU A 282 -25.74 15.08 -0.24
C LEU A 282 -26.28 13.90 -1.05
N ASP A 283 -26.71 14.17 -2.28
CA ASP A 283 -27.02 13.16 -3.27
C ASP A 283 -25.75 12.58 -3.92
N THR A 284 -25.88 11.50 -4.68
CA THR A 284 -24.73 10.74 -5.21
C THR A 284 -23.82 11.59 -6.10
N ASP A 285 -24.39 12.48 -6.92
CA ASP A 285 -23.63 13.33 -7.82
C ASP A 285 -22.89 14.44 -7.05
N ALA A 286 -23.54 15.07 -6.06
CA ALA A 286 -22.89 16.08 -5.23
C ALA A 286 -21.78 15.50 -4.36
N VAL A 287 -21.91 14.26 -3.87
CA VAL A 287 -20.84 13.58 -3.12
C VAL A 287 -19.59 13.38 -3.98
N GLN A 288 -19.77 13.01 -5.25
CA GLN A 288 -18.65 12.83 -6.18
C GLN A 288 -17.98 14.17 -6.51
N LEU A 289 -18.77 15.21 -6.79
CA LEU A 289 -18.25 16.54 -7.08
C LEU A 289 -17.53 17.15 -5.87
N PHE A 290 -18.10 17.02 -4.67
CA PHE A 290 -17.51 17.49 -3.42
C PHE A 290 -16.18 16.77 -3.13
N SER A 291 -16.18 15.43 -3.19
CA SER A 291 -14.98 14.63 -2.87
C SER A 291 -13.83 14.89 -3.86
N GLY A 292 -14.14 14.98 -5.15
CA GLY A 292 -13.16 15.29 -6.19
C GLY A 292 -12.56 16.69 -6.03
N ASN A 293 -13.43 17.71 -5.91
CA ASN A 293 -12.99 19.09 -5.76
C ASN A 293 -12.23 19.33 -4.45
N LEU A 294 -12.64 18.68 -3.36
CA LEU A 294 -11.97 18.80 -2.08
C LEU A 294 -10.52 18.27 -2.17
N SER A 295 -10.32 17.08 -2.73
CA SER A 295 -8.97 16.50 -2.82
C SER A 295 -8.07 17.22 -3.84
N SER A 296 -8.55 17.43 -5.08
CA SER A 296 -7.78 18.14 -6.10
C SER A 296 -7.58 19.62 -5.76
N GLY A 297 -8.55 20.25 -5.11
CA GLY A 297 -8.42 21.62 -4.61
C GLY A 297 -7.38 21.73 -3.50
N LEU A 298 -7.37 20.79 -2.55
CA LEU A 298 -6.40 20.78 -1.44
C LEU A 298 -4.96 20.62 -1.91
N ILE A 299 -4.69 19.73 -2.89
CA ILE A 299 -3.32 19.56 -3.38
C ILE A 299 -2.81 20.82 -4.09
N LEU A 300 -3.64 21.44 -4.94
CA LEU A 300 -3.29 22.70 -5.61
C LEU A 300 -3.10 23.84 -4.62
N PHE A 301 -3.96 23.93 -3.61
CA PHE A 301 -3.82 24.88 -2.52
C PHE A 301 -2.49 24.71 -1.78
N ILE A 302 -2.11 23.47 -1.43
CA ILE A 302 -0.83 23.18 -0.77
C ILE A 302 0.34 23.62 -1.65
N PHE A 303 0.30 23.35 -2.96
CA PHE A 303 1.36 23.74 -3.89
C PHE A 303 1.52 25.26 -3.93
N ILE A 304 0.42 25.97 -4.12
CA ILE A 304 0.40 27.44 -4.13
C ILE A 304 0.89 27.98 -2.78
N ALA A 305 0.42 27.43 -1.66
CA ALA A 305 0.85 27.85 -0.33
C ALA A 305 2.35 27.66 -0.10
N ILE A 306 2.94 26.55 -0.56
CA ILE A 306 4.38 26.28 -0.48
C ILE A 306 5.16 27.30 -1.32
N VAL A 307 4.74 27.53 -2.57
CA VAL A 307 5.42 28.48 -3.48
C VAL A 307 5.29 29.91 -2.95
N LEU A 308 4.10 30.35 -2.54
CA LEU A 308 3.88 31.67 -1.94
C LEU A 308 4.66 31.84 -0.64
N GLY A 309 4.71 30.81 0.21
CA GLY A 309 5.55 30.80 1.41
C GLY A 309 7.02 30.95 1.08
N GLY A 310 7.48 30.31 0.00
CA GLY A 310 8.83 30.45 -0.50
C GLY A 310 9.14 31.85 -1.01
N LEU A 311 8.25 32.42 -1.83
CA LEU A 311 8.37 33.79 -2.32
C LEU A 311 8.36 34.82 -1.18
N TYR A 312 7.46 34.66 -0.21
CA TYR A 312 7.36 35.52 0.97
C TYR A 312 8.65 35.49 1.82
N LYS A 313 9.26 34.30 1.96
CA LYS A 313 10.54 34.13 2.66
C LYS A 313 11.77 34.43 1.81
N LYS A 314 11.58 34.85 0.56
CA LYS A 314 12.65 35.18 -0.40
C LYS A 314 13.66 34.03 -0.58
N ILE A 315 13.18 32.79 -0.57
CA ILE A 315 14.01 31.63 -0.88
C ILE A 315 14.07 31.43 -2.39
N ASP A 316 15.19 30.93 -2.91
CA ASP A 316 15.27 30.47 -4.29
C ASP A 316 14.44 29.19 -4.43
N VAL A 317 13.22 29.36 -4.95
CA VAL A 317 12.22 28.29 -5.05
C VAL A 317 12.70 27.20 -6.03
N PHE A 318 13.35 27.59 -7.12
CA PHE A 318 13.80 26.64 -8.14
C PHE A 318 14.97 25.81 -7.62
N ASP A 319 16.00 26.45 -7.05
CA ASP A 319 17.14 25.72 -6.48
C ASP A 319 16.72 24.82 -5.32
N ALA A 320 15.87 25.32 -4.42
CA ALA A 320 15.30 24.52 -3.34
C ALA A 320 14.55 23.29 -3.89
N PHE A 321 13.74 23.47 -4.92
CA PHE A 321 13.01 22.39 -5.57
C PHE A 321 13.95 21.36 -6.18
N VAL A 322 14.93 21.77 -6.98
CA VAL A 322 15.86 20.87 -7.66
C VAL A 322 16.69 20.07 -6.65
N GLU A 323 17.15 20.71 -5.58
CA GLU A 323 17.90 20.02 -4.51
C GLU A 323 17.03 18.97 -3.82
N GLY A 324 15.79 19.31 -3.47
CA GLY A 324 14.86 18.34 -2.88
C GLY A 324 14.52 17.20 -3.84
N ALA A 325 14.31 17.51 -5.12
CA ALA A 325 13.96 16.54 -6.14
C ALA A 325 15.06 15.49 -6.37
N LYS A 326 16.35 15.89 -6.30
CA LYS A 326 17.49 14.97 -6.35
C LYS A 326 17.45 13.94 -5.23
N GLY A 327 17.13 14.37 -4.00
CA GLY A 327 16.94 13.45 -2.87
C GLY A 327 15.83 12.44 -3.12
N GLY A 328 14.70 12.88 -3.69
CA GLY A 328 13.60 11.98 -4.08
C GLY A 328 14.00 10.92 -5.10
N PHE A 329 14.82 11.30 -6.08
CA PHE A 329 15.37 10.36 -7.07
C PHE A 329 16.28 9.31 -6.40
N GLU A 330 17.21 9.73 -5.55
CA GLU A 330 18.12 8.84 -4.84
C GLU A 330 17.36 7.83 -3.95
N THR A 331 16.37 8.30 -3.20
CA THR A 331 15.55 7.44 -2.36
C THR A 331 14.79 6.40 -3.20
N ALA A 332 14.19 6.80 -4.33
CA ALA A 332 13.47 5.88 -5.21
C ALA A 332 14.38 4.75 -5.74
N VAL A 333 15.62 5.07 -6.13
CA VAL A 333 16.61 4.07 -6.56
C VAL A 333 17.02 3.16 -5.40
N ARG A 334 17.23 3.71 -4.21
CA ARG A 334 17.64 2.97 -3.01
C ARG A 334 16.60 1.94 -2.56
N ILE A 335 15.31 2.15 -2.84
CA ILE A 335 14.24 1.23 -2.47
C ILE A 335 14.19 -0.01 -3.38
N ILE A 336 14.68 0.07 -4.63
CA ILE A 336 14.56 -0.99 -5.65
C ILE A 336 14.96 -2.38 -5.11
N PRO A 337 16.14 -2.57 -4.49
CA PRO A 337 16.56 -3.90 -4.05
C PRO A 337 15.60 -4.51 -3.01
N TYR A 338 15.06 -3.68 -2.11
CA TYR A 338 14.13 -4.12 -1.09
C TYR A 338 12.77 -4.51 -1.68
N LEU A 339 12.25 -3.72 -2.62
CA LEU A 339 10.98 -4.02 -3.30
C LEU A 339 11.08 -5.26 -4.18
N VAL A 340 12.13 -5.37 -5.01
CA VAL A 340 12.38 -6.55 -5.85
C VAL A 340 12.38 -7.80 -4.98
N GLY A 341 13.19 -7.79 -3.93
CA GLY A 341 13.31 -8.98 -3.13
C GLY A 341 12.03 -9.37 -2.38
N MET A 342 11.35 -8.40 -1.76
CA MET A 342 10.10 -8.66 -1.04
C MET A 342 9.01 -9.21 -1.97
N LEU A 343 8.84 -8.59 -3.14
CA LEU A 343 7.84 -9.01 -4.12
C LEU A 343 8.16 -10.40 -4.67
N VAL A 344 9.44 -10.71 -4.93
CA VAL A 344 9.87 -12.06 -5.34
C VAL A 344 9.55 -13.10 -4.25
N ALA A 345 9.81 -12.81 -2.98
CA ALA A 345 9.50 -13.73 -1.89
C ALA A 345 7.99 -14.00 -1.77
N ILE A 346 7.15 -12.97 -1.97
CA ILE A 346 5.69 -13.11 -1.99
C ILE A 346 5.22 -13.87 -3.23
N SER A 347 5.78 -13.57 -4.41
CA SER A 347 5.53 -14.28 -5.67
C SER A 347 5.81 -15.77 -5.51
N LEU A 348 6.93 -16.14 -4.88
CA LEU A 348 7.28 -17.53 -4.62
C LEU A 348 6.22 -18.26 -3.78
N LEU A 349 5.76 -17.66 -2.67
CA LEU A 349 4.70 -18.25 -1.82
C LEU A 349 3.36 -18.39 -2.55
N ARG A 350 3.05 -17.45 -3.44
CA ARG A 350 1.79 -17.45 -4.19
C ARG A 350 1.81 -18.45 -5.34
N THR A 351 2.92 -18.53 -6.09
CA THR A 351 3.09 -19.43 -7.24
C THR A 351 3.39 -20.87 -6.84
N SER A 352 3.98 -21.11 -5.67
CA SER A 352 4.16 -22.47 -5.12
C SER A 352 2.85 -23.14 -4.72
N GLY A 353 1.78 -22.36 -4.51
CA GLY A 353 0.53 -22.83 -3.91
C GLY A 353 0.55 -22.88 -2.38
N SER A 354 1.56 -22.27 -1.72
CA SER A 354 1.64 -22.23 -0.26
C SER A 354 0.43 -21.52 0.37
N PHE A 355 -0.08 -20.46 -0.26
CA PHE A 355 -1.29 -19.79 0.19
C PHE A 355 -2.54 -20.65 -0.01
N ASP A 356 -2.65 -21.36 -1.15
CA ASP A 356 -3.79 -22.24 -1.41
C ASP A 356 -3.88 -23.38 -0.39
N MET A 357 -2.73 -23.95 0.00
CA MET A 357 -2.66 -24.99 1.05
C MET A 357 -3.05 -24.42 2.43
N LEU A 358 -2.62 -23.21 2.77
CA LEU A 358 -3.01 -22.57 4.03
C LEU A 358 -4.49 -22.20 4.10
N ILE A 359 -5.09 -21.80 2.97
CA ILE A 359 -6.48 -21.36 2.91
C ILE A 359 -7.44 -22.54 2.85
N ASN A 360 -7.07 -23.61 2.13
CA ASN A 360 -7.95 -24.76 1.91
C ASN A 360 -7.77 -25.88 2.96
N GLY A 361 -6.78 -25.78 3.86
CA GLY A 361 -6.51 -26.74 4.94
C GLY A 361 -5.78 -28.00 4.48
#